data_AF-A0A517ICJ3-F1
#
_entry.id   AF-A0A517ICJ3-F1
#
_cell.length_a   1.000
_cell.length_b   1.000
_cell.length_c   1.000
_cell.angle_alpha   90.00
_cell.angle_beta   90.00
_cell.angle_gamma   90.00
#
_symmetry.space_group_name_H-M   'P 1'
#
loop_
_entity.id
_entity.type
_entity.pdbx_description
1 polymer ?
#
loop_
_entity_poly.entity_id
_entity_poly.type
_entity_poly.pdbx_seq_one_letter_code
_entity_poly.pdbx_strand_id
1 'polypeptide(L)'
;MLFKKWNRNFHRYIGLIVSLFLLMWAITGFLLLNVPWYQEKATDLKTTMIEVPAKPEELTIAYVGEKLVETGDYSWAEIRSIAKSGDSFKVYVSRDPILRLTVSSEGHITALKQDPILDFFYGLHVGEWEDLNYVTVLEIISILTAFLVVSGLIYFLPKRWFKKRETKI
;
A
#
# COMPACT_ATOMS: atom_id res chain seq x y z
N MET A 1 -21.64 33.75 -13.65
CA MET A 1 -20.85 33.95 -12.41
C MET A 1 -20.96 32.77 -11.43
N LEU A 2 -22.14 32.15 -11.27
CA LEU A 2 -22.36 30.99 -10.39
C LEU A 2 -21.39 29.82 -10.65
N PHE A 3 -21.23 29.40 -11.91
CA PHE A 3 -20.39 28.24 -12.28
C PHE A 3 -18.92 28.41 -11.85
N LYS A 4 -18.36 29.62 -11.96
CA LYS A 4 -16.99 29.90 -11.51
C LYS A 4 -16.83 29.80 -10.00
N LYS A 5 -17.80 30.31 -9.24
CA LYS A 5 -17.80 30.26 -7.77
C LYS A 5 -17.93 28.81 -7.30
N TRP A 6 -18.80 28.04 -7.96
CA TRP A 6 -18.97 26.62 -7.71
C TRP A 6 -17.70 25.81 -8.00
N ASN A 7 -17.13 25.92 -9.21
CA ASN A 7 -15.88 25.21 -9.57
C ASN A 7 -14.73 25.54 -8.62
N ARG A 8 -14.60 26.81 -8.20
CA ARG A 8 -13.56 27.21 -7.25
C ARG A 8 -13.74 26.56 -5.88
N ASN A 9 -14.96 26.50 -5.37
CA ASN A 9 -15.23 25.86 -4.09
C ASN A 9 -15.01 24.35 -4.19
N PHE A 10 -15.50 23.72 -5.27
CA PHE A 10 -15.26 22.31 -5.57
C PHE A 10 -13.76 21.97 -5.62
N HIS A 11 -12.98 22.72 -6.40
CA HIS A 11 -11.52 22.54 -6.51
C HIS A 11 -10.82 22.69 -5.15
N ARG A 12 -11.24 23.63 -4.31
CA ARG A 12 -10.67 23.82 -2.96
C ARG A 12 -10.95 22.64 -2.04
N TYR A 13 -12.19 22.16 -1.99
CA TYR A 13 -12.55 21.05 -1.09
C TYR A 13 -11.91 19.73 -1.53
N ILE A 14 -11.99 19.40 -2.82
CA ILE A 14 -11.30 18.22 -3.35
C ILE A 14 -9.78 18.35 -3.16
N GLY A 15 -9.23 19.52 -3.44
CA GLY A 15 -7.80 19.79 -3.26
C GLY A 15 -7.36 19.57 -1.82
N LEU A 16 -8.15 20.00 -0.84
CA LEU A 16 -7.88 19.76 0.57
C LEU A 16 -7.89 18.26 0.90
N ILE A 17 -8.91 17.51 0.47
CA ILE A 17 -9.03 16.07 0.73
C ILE A 17 -7.83 15.33 0.12
N VAL A 18 -7.54 15.57 -1.16
CA VAL A 18 -6.39 14.95 -1.85
C VAL A 18 -5.07 15.34 -1.18
N SER A 19 -4.89 16.61 -0.78
CA SER A 19 -3.66 17.04 -0.11
C SER A 19 -3.44 16.40 1.25
N LEU A 20 -4.51 16.15 2.03
CA LEU A 20 -4.40 15.49 3.33
C LEU A 20 -3.97 14.02 3.15
N PHE A 21 -4.55 13.34 2.17
CA PHE A 21 -4.12 11.99 1.80
C PHE A 21 -2.65 11.97 1.36
N LEU A 22 -2.25 12.86 0.45
CA LEU A 22 -0.87 12.93 -0.03
C LEU A 22 0.11 13.30 1.09
N LEU A 23 -0.28 14.17 2.02
CA LEU A 23 0.53 14.54 3.18
C LEU A 23 0.74 13.34 4.10
N MET A 24 -0.33 12.61 4.42
CA MET A 24 -0.25 11.35 5.17
C MET A 24 0.67 10.35 4.46
N TRP A 25 0.51 10.18 3.15
CA TRP A 25 1.30 9.23 2.36
C TRP A 25 2.79 9.62 2.30
N ALA A 26 3.09 10.92 2.20
CA ALA A 26 4.46 11.44 2.24
C ALA A 26 5.12 11.27 3.61
N ILE A 27 4.42 11.60 4.70
CA ILE A 27 4.95 11.47 6.07
C ILE A 27 5.23 10.00 6.38
N THR A 28 4.26 9.12 6.14
CA THR A 28 4.40 7.68 6.36
C THR A 28 5.53 7.09 5.52
N GLY A 29 5.63 7.43 4.23
CA GLY A 29 6.70 6.96 3.36
C GLY A 29 8.09 7.45 3.80
N PHE A 30 8.20 8.73 4.18
CA PHE A 30 9.45 9.28 4.72
C PHE A 30 9.88 8.52 5.98
N LEU A 31 8.95 8.33 6.91
CA LEU A 31 9.19 7.62 8.16
C LEU A 31 9.64 6.17 7.93
N LEU A 32 8.98 5.45 7.01
CA LEU A 32 9.35 4.07 6.65
C LEU A 32 10.75 3.92 6.08
N LEU A 33 11.26 4.96 5.38
CA LEU A 33 12.56 4.93 4.72
C LEU A 33 13.71 5.48 5.57
N ASN A 34 13.43 6.42 6.48
CA ASN A 34 14.47 7.22 7.14
C ASN A 34 14.57 6.99 8.65
N VAL A 35 13.57 6.35 9.27
CA VAL A 35 13.66 6.02 10.69
C VAL A 35 14.27 4.63 10.83
N PRO A 36 15.30 4.45 11.69
CA PRO A 36 15.86 3.15 11.99
C PRO A 36 14.90 2.41 12.93
N TRP A 37 13.78 1.96 12.37
CA TRP A 37 12.80 1.17 13.09
C TRP A 37 13.45 -0.09 13.66
N TYR A 38 13.03 -0.44 14.87
CA TYR A 38 13.50 -1.67 15.51
C TYR A 38 13.05 -2.88 14.70
N GLN A 39 14.02 -3.55 14.07
CA GLN A 39 13.82 -4.83 13.39
C GLN A 39 14.85 -5.80 13.94
N GLU A 40 14.45 -6.57 14.94
CA GLU A 40 15.30 -7.63 15.47
C GLU A 40 15.11 -8.91 14.67
N LYS A 41 16.20 -9.61 14.38
CA LYS A 41 16.10 -10.97 13.86
C LYS A 41 15.42 -11.85 14.92
N ALA A 42 14.35 -12.53 14.54
CA ALA A 42 13.78 -13.57 15.37
C ALA A 42 14.71 -14.79 15.30
N THR A 43 15.48 -15.03 16.37
CA THR A 43 16.39 -16.18 16.50
C THR A 43 15.71 -17.38 17.15
N ASP A 44 14.48 -17.19 17.61
CA ASP A 44 13.63 -18.11 18.35
C ASP A 44 12.59 -18.85 17.47
N LEU A 45 12.80 -18.86 16.15
CA LEU A 45 11.95 -19.62 15.24
C LEU A 45 12.13 -21.12 15.47
N LYS A 46 11.01 -21.83 15.70
CA LYS A 46 10.98 -23.29 15.80
C LYS A 46 11.19 -23.94 14.43
N THR A 47 10.46 -23.46 13.43
CA THR A 47 10.62 -23.88 12.03
C THR A 47 11.40 -22.85 11.23
N THR A 48 12.50 -23.29 10.62
CA THR A 48 13.39 -22.47 9.79
C THR A 48 13.41 -22.90 8.33
N MET A 49 12.65 -23.94 7.97
CA MET A 49 12.59 -24.47 6.61
C MET A 49 11.21 -25.07 6.33
N ILE A 50 10.67 -24.80 5.14
CA ILE A 50 9.51 -25.50 4.58
C ILE A 50 9.92 -26.32 3.36
N GLU A 51 9.14 -27.34 3.04
CA GLU A 51 9.30 -28.11 1.82
C GLU A 51 8.95 -27.26 0.59
N VAL A 52 9.83 -27.30 -0.42
CA VAL A 52 9.64 -26.62 -1.71
C VAL A 52 9.13 -27.65 -2.74
N PRO A 53 8.21 -27.28 -3.65
CA PRO A 53 7.72 -28.22 -4.64
C PRO A 53 8.82 -28.55 -5.66
N ALA A 54 8.74 -29.75 -6.24
CA ALA A 54 9.73 -30.20 -7.22
C ALA A 54 9.74 -29.33 -8.50
N LYS A 55 8.61 -28.70 -8.82
CA LYS A 55 8.48 -27.77 -9.95
C LYS A 55 8.42 -26.33 -9.46
N PRO A 56 9.31 -25.44 -9.92
CA PRO A 56 9.34 -24.04 -9.49
C PRO A 56 8.02 -23.29 -9.75
N GLU A 57 7.27 -23.63 -10.79
CA GLU A 57 5.97 -23.02 -11.08
C GLU A 57 4.89 -23.31 -10.03
N GLU A 58 5.05 -24.36 -9.23
CA GLU A 58 4.10 -24.74 -8.17
C GLU A 58 4.38 -23.95 -6.87
N LEU A 59 5.54 -23.28 -6.76
CA LEU A 59 5.87 -22.42 -5.62
C LEU A 59 5.09 -21.10 -5.71
N THR A 60 3.84 -21.17 -5.25
CA THR A 60 2.87 -20.07 -5.27
C THR A 60 2.67 -19.46 -3.86
N ILE A 61 2.01 -18.30 -3.81
CA ILE A 61 1.59 -17.64 -2.56
C ILE A 61 0.75 -18.60 -1.69
N ALA A 62 -0.19 -19.31 -2.31
CA ALA A 62 -1.05 -20.28 -1.64
C ALA A 62 -0.21 -21.43 -1.06
N TYR A 63 0.67 -22.03 -1.88
CA TYR A 63 1.56 -23.11 -1.44
C TYR A 63 2.40 -22.71 -0.22
N VAL A 64 2.99 -21.51 -0.23
CA VAL A 64 3.79 -21.02 0.91
C VAL A 64 2.94 -20.89 2.18
N GLY A 65 1.72 -20.36 2.07
CA GLY A 65 0.81 -20.26 3.20
C GLY A 65 0.40 -21.63 3.74
N GLU A 66 0.05 -22.56 2.86
CA GLU A 66 -0.29 -23.95 3.22
C GLU A 66 0.87 -24.63 3.95
N LYS A 67 2.08 -24.57 3.39
CA LYS A 67 3.27 -25.17 4.00
C LYS A 67 3.66 -24.54 5.33
N LEU A 68 3.48 -23.23 5.50
CA LEU A 68 3.68 -22.58 6.80
C LEU A 68 2.67 -23.07 7.84
N VAL A 69 1.41 -23.24 7.48
CA VAL A 69 0.38 -23.75 8.39
C VAL A 69 0.58 -25.23 8.72
N GLU A 70 1.03 -26.05 7.77
CA GLU A 70 1.38 -27.46 7.98
C GLU A 70 2.47 -27.66 9.04
N THR A 71 3.35 -26.68 9.26
CA THR A 71 4.36 -26.74 10.34
C THR A 71 3.75 -26.79 11.75
N GLY A 72 2.51 -26.31 11.91
CA GLY A 72 1.87 -26.13 13.21
C GLY A 72 2.31 -24.89 14.00
N ASP A 73 3.30 -24.13 13.51
CA ASP A 73 3.81 -22.91 14.17
C ASP A 73 3.04 -21.63 13.77
N TYR A 74 2.17 -21.72 12.77
CA TYR A 74 1.42 -20.62 12.18
C TYR A 74 0.00 -21.06 11.83
N SER A 75 -0.93 -20.11 11.86
CA SER A 75 -2.31 -20.32 11.42
C SER A 75 -2.72 -19.30 10.34
N TRP A 76 -3.69 -19.68 9.50
CA TRP A 76 -4.28 -18.76 8.52
C TRP A 76 -4.90 -17.52 9.15
N ALA A 77 -5.33 -17.59 10.42
CA ALA A 77 -5.86 -16.44 11.14
C ALA A 77 -4.77 -15.42 11.51
N GLU A 78 -3.52 -15.87 11.69
CA GLU A 78 -2.38 -14.99 12.00
C GLU A 78 -1.71 -14.46 10.71
N ILE A 79 -1.74 -15.23 9.62
CA ILE A 79 -1.18 -14.81 8.33
C ILE A 79 -2.08 -13.75 7.71
N ARG A 80 -1.64 -12.50 7.76
CA ARG A 80 -2.41 -11.37 7.23
C ARG A 80 -2.10 -11.08 5.77
N SER A 81 -0.87 -11.28 5.32
CA SER A 81 -0.53 -11.16 3.89
C SER A 81 0.67 -12.02 3.49
N ILE A 82 0.65 -12.47 2.24
CA ILE A 82 1.76 -13.15 1.57
C ILE A 82 1.98 -12.46 0.23
N ALA A 83 3.18 -11.94 0.00
CA ALA A 83 3.55 -11.27 -1.24
C ALA A 83 4.85 -11.84 -1.81
N LYS A 84 4.89 -12.03 -3.13
CA LYS A 84 6.13 -12.41 -3.83
C LYS A 84 7.03 -11.17 -4.00
N SER A 85 8.28 -11.28 -3.59
CA SER A 85 9.30 -10.24 -3.66
C SER A 85 10.58 -10.84 -4.25
N GLY A 86 10.75 -10.71 -5.57
CA GLY A 86 11.81 -11.40 -6.31
C GLY A 86 11.64 -12.91 -6.24
N ASP A 87 12.71 -13.61 -5.84
CA ASP A 87 12.72 -15.07 -5.66
C ASP A 87 12.28 -15.52 -4.27
N SER A 88 11.81 -14.59 -3.44
CA SER A 88 11.36 -14.86 -2.08
C SER A 88 9.89 -14.49 -1.87
N PHE A 89 9.30 -15.02 -0.82
CA PHE A 89 7.99 -14.63 -0.33
C PHE A 89 8.14 -13.89 0.98
N LYS A 90 7.47 -12.75 1.09
CA LYS A 90 7.32 -11.99 2.33
C LYS A 90 5.98 -12.38 2.93
N VAL A 91 6.02 -12.90 4.14
CA VAL A 91 4.83 -13.32 4.88
C VAL A 91 4.73 -12.47 6.12
N TYR A 92 3.61 -11.78 6.28
CA TYR A 92 3.34 -10.96 7.44
C TYR A 92 2.41 -11.72 8.39
N VAL A 93 2.87 -11.92 9.62
CA VAL A 93 2.17 -12.68 10.66
C VAL A 93 1.83 -11.75 11.82
N SER A 94 0.54 -11.54 12.03
CA SER A 94 -0.01 -10.71 13.09
C SER A 94 -0.11 -11.50 14.39
N ARG A 95 0.94 -11.42 15.20
CA ARG A 95 1.03 -12.01 16.56
C ARG A 95 1.89 -11.13 17.46
N ASP A 96 2.11 -11.53 18.70
CA ASP A 96 3.01 -10.84 19.63
C ASP A 96 4.31 -11.64 19.84
N PRO A 97 5.48 -11.16 19.36
CA PRO A 97 5.69 -9.96 18.55
C PRO A 97 5.29 -10.16 17.07
N ILE A 98 5.02 -9.06 16.37
CA ILE A 98 4.67 -9.08 14.94
C ILE A 98 5.86 -9.63 14.16
N LEU A 99 5.64 -10.58 13.24
CA LEU A 99 6.71 -11.18 12.45
C LEU A 99 6.58 -10.89 10.97
N ARG A 100 7.68 -10.47 10.36
CA ARG A 100 7.89 -10.51 8.91
C ARG A 100 8.78 -11.68 8.55
N LEU A 101 8.18 -12.75 8.05
CA LEU A 101 8.92 -13.88 7.51
C LEU A 101 9.39 -13.56 6.09
N THR A 102 10.58 -14.04 5.75
CA THR A 102 11.07 -14.16 4.40
C THR A 102 11.31 -15.63 4.14
N VAL A 103 10.57 -16.19 3.19
CA VAL A 103 10.71 -17.56 2.72
C VAL A 103 11.46 -17.52 1.39
N SER A 104 12.65 -18.10 1.33
CA SER A 104 13.42 -18.17 0.08
C SER A 104 12.79 -19.14 -0.91
N SER A 105 13.23 -19.10 -2.17
CA SER A 105 12.90 -20.12 -3.19
C SER A 105 13.32 -21.53 -2.80
N GLU A 106 14.28 -21.66 -1.89
CA GLU A 106 14.78 -22.92 -1.32
C GLU A 106 14.03 -23.32 -0.04
N GLY A 107 13.03 -22.54 0.37
CA GLY A 107 12.18 -22.83 1.54
C GLY A 107 12.77 -22.37 2.87
N HIS A 108 13.92 -21.70 2.88
CA HIS A 108 14.51 -21.17 4.11
C HIS A 108 13.67 -20.02 4.65
N ILE A 109 13.33 -20.11 5.94
CA ILE A 109 12.55 -19.10 6.66
C ILE A 109 13.50 -18.27 7.52
N THR A 110 13.48 -16.97 7.30
CA THR A 110 14.07 -15.98 8.21
C THR A 110 12.97 -15.05 8.67
N ALA A 111 13.07 -14.49 9.88
CA ALA A 111 12.05 -13.57 10.38
C ALA A 111 12.65 -12.36 11.08
N LEU A 112 11.91 -11.27 10.98
CA LEU A 112 12.15 -10.04 11.72
C LEU A 112 10.96 -9.79 12.67
N LYS A 113 11.26 -9.49 13.92
CA LYS A 113 10.32 -8.91 14.89
C LYS A 113 10.12 -7.44 14.53
N GLN A 114 8.89 -7.05 14.28
CA GLN A 114 8.54 -5.71 13.83
C GLN A 114 7.97 -4.89 14.98
N ASP A 115 8.45 -3.65 15.10
CA ASP A 115 7.89 -2.65 16.01
C ASP A 115 6.40 -2.35 15.67
N PRO A 116 5.48 -2.35 16.64
CA PRO A 116 4.08 -1.98 16.43
C PRO A 116 3.87 -0.58 15.84
N ILE A 117 4.75 0.39 16.14
CA ILE A 117 4.69 1.74 15.58
C ILE A 117 5.05 1.73 14.10
N LEU A 118 6.09 0.96 13.74
CA LEU A 118 6.42 0.72 12.33
C LEU A 118 5.23 0.06 11.61
N ASP A 119 4.58 -0.89 12.26
CA ASP A 119 3.39 -1.55 11.69
C ASP A 119 2.24 -0.60 11.40
N PHE A 120 1.94 0.29 12.34
CA PHE A 120 0.94 1.33 12.15
C PHE A 120 1.25 2.21 10.92
N PHE A 121 2.48 2.73 10.80
CA PHE A 121 2.85 3.55 9.65
C PHE A 121 2.87 2.77 8.34
N TYR A 122 3.28 1.50 8.39
CA TYR A 122 3.24 0.62 7.23
C TYR A 122 1.80 0.40 6.77
N GLY A 123 0.91 -0.02 7.67
CA GLY A 123 -0.51 -0.23 7.39
C GLY A 123 -1.17 1.02 6.82
N LEU A 124 -0.87 2.21 7.36
CA LEU A 124 -1.38 3.48 6.85
C LEU A 124 -0.83 3.84 5.46
N HIS A 125 0.41 3.44 5.14
CA HIS A 125 1.06 3.76 3.86
C HIS A 125 0.64 2.82 2.72
N VAL A 126 0.61 1.51 3.01
CA VAL A 126 0.31 0.48 2.01
C VAL A 126 -1.16 0.07 2.00
N GLY A 127 -1.94 0.47 3.00
CA GLY A 127 -3.36 0.17 3.09
C GLY A 127 -3.72 -1.13 3.80
N GLU A 128 -2.75 -1.80 4.39
CA GLU A 128 -2.97 -2.99 5.19
C GLU A 128 -3.25 -2.55 6.63
N TRP A 129 -4.36 -1.83 6.90
CA TRP A 129 -4.80 -1.51 8.27
C TRP A 129 -6.23 -2.01 8.50
N GLU A 130 -6.37 -3.03 9.37
CA GLU A 130 -7.67 -3.61 9.77
C GLU A 130 -8.56 -3.93 8.55
N ASP A 131 -9.84 -3.58 8.62
CA ASP A 131 -10.88 -3.82 7.62
C ASP A 131 -11.00 -2.68 6.59
N LEU A 132 -10.06 -1.71 6.57
CA LEU A 132 -10.08 -0.65 5.57
C LEU A 132 -9.81 -1.24 4.19
N ASN A 133 -10.83 -1.20 3.33
CA ASN A 133 -10.67 -1.52 1.91
C ASN A 133 -9.87 -0.40 1.23
N TYR A 134 -8.54 -0.49 1.32
CA TYR A 134 -7.66 0.53 0.80
C TYR A 134 -7.69 0.64 -0.72
N VAL A 135 -8.06 -0.44 -1.43
CA VAL A 135 -8.33 -0.38 -2.87
C VAL A 135 -9.42 0.66 -3.14
N THR A 136 -10.53 0.60 -2.39
CA THR A 136 -11.61 1.59 -2.49
C THR A 136 -11.14 3.00 -2.13
N VAL A 137 -10.31 3.16 -1.10
CA VAL A 137 -9.74 4.47 -0.74
C VAL A 137 -8.89 5.03 -1.88
N LEU A 138 -8.01 4.23 -2.46
CA LEU A 138 -7.16 4.61 -3.58
C LEU A 138 -7.98 4.93 -4.84
N GLU A 139 -9.03 4.17 -5.13
CA GLU A 139 -9.96 4.44 -6.23
C GLU A 139 -10.63 5.80 -6.04
N ILE A 140 -11.16 6.08 -4.85
CA ILE A 140 -11.79 7.37 -4.52
C ILE A 140 -10.77 8.51 -4.69
N ILE A 141 -9.57 8.38 -4.11
CA ILE A 141 -8.53 9.41 -4.21
C ILE A 141 -8.09 9.62 -5.67
N SER A 142 -8.02 8.56 -6.47
CA SER A 142 -7.67 8.65 -7.89
C SER A 142 -8.74 9.41 -8.69
N ILE A 143 -10.02 9.12 -8.46
CA ILE A 143 -11.15 9.83 -9.07
C ILE A 143 -11.15 11.31 -8.65
N LEU A 144 -10.98 11.57 -7.36
CA LEU A 144 -10.90 12.94 -6.82
C LEU A 144 -9.73 13.71 -7.42
N THR A 145 -8.57 13.06 -7.60
CA THR A 145 -7.40 13.66 -8.24
C THR A 145 -7.68 13.99 -9.71
N ALA A 146 -8.34 13.10 -10.45
CA ALA A 146 -8.74 13.38 -11.83
C ALA A 146 -9.68 14.60 -11.90
N PHE A 147 -10.68 14.69 -11.01
CA PHE A 147 -11.56 15.86 -10.93
C PHE A 147 -10.82 17.13 -10.51
N LEU A 148 -9.83 17.02 -9.63
CA LEU A 148 -8.99 18.14 -9.23
C LEU A 148 -8.20 18.72 -10.42
N VAL A 149 -7.61 17.83 -11.23
CA VAL A 149 -6.87 18.21 -12.45
C VAL A 149 -7.81 18.87 -13.46
N VAL A 150 -8.97 18.25 -13.75
CA VAL A 150 -9.94 18.80 -14.71
C VAL A 150 -10.47 20.15 -14.23
N SER A 151 -10.86 20.28 -12.96
CA SER A 151 -11.35 21.54 -12.39
C SER A 151 -10.28 22.64 -12.40
N GLY A 152 -9.01 22.29 -12.22
CA GLY A 152 -7.85 23.18 -12.34
C GLY A 152 -7.63 23.63 -13.78
N LEU A 153 -7.68 22.71 -14.75
CA LEU A 153 -7.57 23.01 -16.18
C LEU A 153 -8.68 23.96 -16.63
N ILE A 154 -9.93 23.75 -16.21
CA ILE A 154 -11.05 24.66 -16.50
C ILE A 154 -10.76 26.08 -15.97
N TYR A 155 -10.05 26.19 -14.86
CA TYR A 155 -9.68 27.48 -14.26
C TYR A 155 -8.51 28.17 -15.00
N PHE A 156 -7.49 27.39 -15.40
CA PHE A 156 -6.24 27.90 -15.96
C PHE A 156 -6.16 27.92 -17.50
N LEU A 157 -7.05 27.21 -18.20
CA LEU A 157 -7.08 27.25 -19.66
C LEU A 157 -7.44 28.66 -20.14
N PRO A 158 -6.57 29.30 -20.95
CA PRO A 158 -6.81 30.67 -21.39
C PRO A 158 -8.08 30.73 -22.24
N LYS A 159 -9.02 31.61 -21.88
CA LYS A 159 -10.25 31.91 -22.65
C LYS A 159 -10.00 32.20 -24.14
N ARG A 160 -8.76 32.55 -24.51
CA ARG A 160 -8.34 32.83 -25.88
C ARG A 160 -8.43 31.62 -26.80
N TRP A 161 -8.37 30.39 -26.29
CA TRP A 161 -8.55 29.18 -27.12
C TRP A 161 -10.00 28.91 -27.51
N PHE A 162 -10.96 29.46 -26.75
CA PHE A 162 -12.39 29.33 -27.03
C PHE A 162 -13.03 30.59 -27.63
N LYS A 163 -12.26 31.68 -27.83
CA LYS A 163 -12.70 32.77 -28.71
C LYS A 163 -12.61 32.26 -30.15
N LYS A 164 -13.71 31.73 -30.67
CA LYS A 164 -13.94 31.62 -32.12
C LYS A 164 -13.50 32.95 -32.75
N ARG A 165 -12.69 32.87 -33.80
CA ARG A 165 -12.49 33.99 -34.73
C ARG A 165 -13.88 34.42 -35.16
N GLU A 166 -14.43 35.46 -34.54
CA GLU A 166 -15.53 36.21 -35.14
C GLU A 166 -14.93 36.81 -36.41
N THR A 167 -15.22 36.12 -37.50
CA THR A 167 -14.92 36.51 -38.87
C THR A 167 -15.40 37.94 -39.07
N LYS A 168 -14.45 38.86 -39.26
CA LYS A 168 -14.75 40.12 -39.95
C LYS A 168 -15.00 39.76 -41.42
N ILE A 169 -16.26 39.74 -41.81
CA ILE A 169 -16.68 39.96 -43.20
C ILE A 169 -16.83 41.48 -43.36
#